data_AF-A0AAI8NGB2-F1
#
_entry.id   AF-A0AAI8NGB2-F1
#
_cell.length_a   1.000
_cell.length_b   1.000
_cell.length_c   1.000
_cell.angle_alpha   90.00
_cell.angle_beta   90.00
_cell.angle_gamma   90.00
#
_symmetry.space_group_name_H-M   'P 1'
#
loop_
_entity.id
_entity.type
_entity.pdbx_description
1 polymer ?
#
loop_
_entity_poly.entity_id
_entity_poly.type
_entity_poly.pdbx_seq_one_letter_code
_entity_poly.pdbx_strand_id
1 'polypeptide(L)'
;MHGAAQRLATHAEQILGAPLPVRLRAWDGTEHGPPGTPVIILRNRRALRRILFKPGELGLVRAWVSGDLAIEGDLYEALDLLAGVVWETERPPLGPLDAVRDPQVRAAALDVARLAGPFLPPPPPPEEAPVRRRLGSRHTKGRDRKAISHHYDVGNDFYERVLGPSMVYSCAYWQDDATLESAQRDKLDLICRKLGLAPGMRLLDVGCGWGSMALHAAREYGVQVVGVTLSREQAAYARKRAAEQGLADRVEIRVQDYRDVRDGPYDAISSIGMAEHVGAVRYLEYAEDLYALLKPGGRLLNHQIARRPQDDEAAYHVDAFIDAYVFPDGELAPVGSTVAQLERAGFEVRDLEALREHYALTLRAWVRNLEANWEECVRLAGAGRARVWLLYMAASALSFERNRIGVNQILAVRTPAEGHPGLPLRARKWTALSARSDTGRDSTSPEPADGSAADRGEAGAHREEPGGRAPGSGDDGTTPAPRSPESV
;
A
#
# COMPACT_ATOMS: atom_id res chain seq x y z
N MET A 1 43.08 23.70 -12.06
CA MET A 1 42.21 23.95 -10.89
C MET A 1 41.35 22.72 -10.71
N HIS A 2 41.25 22.16 -9.50
CA HIS A 2 40.33 21.04 -9.26
C HIS A 2 38.89 21.51 -9.48
N GLY A 3 38.10 20.75 -10.23
CA GLY A 3 36.70 21.03 -10.52
C GLY A 3 35.83 21.04 -9.27
N ALA A 4 34.66 21.70 -9.32
CA ALA A 4 33.77 21.76 -8.16
C ALA A 4 33.34 20.37 -7.67
N ALA A 5 33.08 19.41 -8.57
CA ALA A 5 32.68 18.06 -8.19
C ALA A 5 33.75 17.33 -7.38
N GLN A 6 35.01 17.38 -7.81
CA GLN A 6 36.12 16.75 -7.08
C GLN A 6 36.28 17.36 -5.69
N ARG A 7 36.24 18.69 -5.58
CA ARG A 7 36.34 19.37 -4.28
C ARG A 7 35.19 18.99 -3.36
N LEU A 8 33.95 19.00 -3.87
CA LEU A 8 32.77 18.64 -3.10
C LEU A 8 32.80 17.20 -2.64
N ALA A 9 33.20 16.27 -3.51
CA ALA A 9 33.32 14.87 -3.16
C ALA A 9 34.37 14.66 -2.07
N THR A 10 35.59 15.18 -2.24
CA THR A 10 36.65 15.07 -1.22
C THR A 10 36.21 15.64 0.13
N HIS A 11 35.55 16.81 0.16
CA HIS A 11 35.07 17.38 1.41
C HIS A 11 33.90 16.62 2.01
N ALA A 12 32.98 16.10 1.20
CA ALA A 12 31.89 15.25 1.68
C ALA A 12 32.43 13.96 2.30
N GLU A 13 33.42 13.32 1.68
CA GLU A 13 34.07 12.11 2.21
C GLU A 13 34.80 12.38 3.53
N GLN A 14 35.47 13.54 3.64
CA GLN A 14 36.09 14.00 4.89
C GLN A 14 35.06 14.22 6.01
N ILE A 15 33.91 14.81 5.68
CA ILE A 15 32.83 15.07 6.64
C ILE A 15 32.14 13.75 7.03
N LEU A 16 31.86 12.87 6.07
CA LEU A 16 31.18 11.60 6.33
C LEU A 16 32.11 10.54 6.94
N GLY A 17 33.42 10.69 6.76
CA GLY A 17 34.42 9.70 7.15
C GLY A 17 34.32 8.39 6.37
N ALA A 18 33.78 8.45 5.15
CA ALA A 18 33.55 7.31 4.25
C ALA A 18 33.55 7.79 2.78
N PRO A 19 33.96 6.96 1.81
CA PRO A 19 33.93 7.31 0.39
C PRO A 19 32.49 7.53 -0.09
N LEU A 20 32.32 8.43 -1.07
CA LEU A 20 30.99 8.63 -1.66
C LEU A 20 30.63 7.43 -2.55
N PRO A 21 29.44 6.82 -2.36
CA PRO A 21 29.06 5.62 -3.08
C PRO A 21 28.52 5.92 -4.48
N VAL A 22 28.36 7.22 -4.82
CA VAL A 22 27.75 7.70 -6.07
C VAL A 22 28.64 8.73 -6.75
N ARG A 23 28.48 8.90 -8.05
CA ARG A 23 29.16 9.96 -8.79
C ARG A 23 28.48 11.30 -8.56
N LEU A 24 29.25 12.37 -8.50
CA LEU A 24 28.76 13.74 -8.36
C LEU A 24 29.07 14.52 -9.64
N ARG A 25 28.06 15.17 -10.23
CA ARG A 25 28.22 16.20 -11.26
C ARG A 25 27.86 17.56 -10.66
N ALA A 26 28.79 18.52 -10.74
CA ALA A 26 28.57 19.87 -10.24
C ALA A 26 28.06 20.82 -11.35
N TRP A 27 27.60 22.00 -10.95
CA TRP A 27 27.05 23.03 -11.84
C TRP A 27 28.05 23.58 -12.86
N ASP A 28 29.36 23.34 -12.67
CA ASP A 28 30.42 23.72 -13.61
C ASP A 28 30.71 22.62 -14.65
N GLY A 29 29.91 21.55 -14.67
CA GLY A 29 30.04 20.43 -15.60
C GLY A 29 31.10 19.40 -15.18
N THR A 30 31.81 19.62 -14.08
CA THR A 30 32.82 18.66 -13.60
C THR A 30 32.15 17.46 -12.95
N GLU A 31 32.77 16.28 -13.07
CA GLU A 31 32.31 15.02 -12.48
C GLU A 31 33.40 14.37 -11.63
N HIS A 32 33.00 13.73 -10.53
CA HIS A 32 33.91 12.95 -9.68
C HIS A 32 33.17 11.85 -8.92
N GLY A 33 33.81 10.70 -8.73
CA GLY A 33 33.26 9.56 -7.98
C GLY A 33 33.43 8.22 -8.73
N PRO A 34 32.89 7.13 -8.17
CA PRO A 34 33.08 5.79 -8.71
C PRO A 34 32.50 5.61 -10.12
N PRO A 35 33.20 4.88 -11.02
CA PRO A 35 32.67 4.53 -12.33
C PRO A 35 31.47 3.58 -12.20
N GLY A 36 30.59 3.55 -13.21
CA GLY A 36 29.43 2.66 -13.26
C GLY A 36 28.25 2.98 -12.33
N THR A 37 28.41 3.93 -11.38
CA THR A 37 27.33 4.32 -10.45
C THR A 37 26.45 5.46 -10.98
N PRO A 38 25.22 5.61 -10.47
CA PRO A 38 24.35 6.75 -10.75
C PRO A 38 25.01 8.10 -10.40
N VAL A 39 24.59 9.14 -11.11
CA VAL A 39 25.16 10.49 -10.99
C VAL A 39 24.18 11.40 -10.25
N ILE A 40 24.60 11.91 -9.09
CA ILE A 40 23.94 13.01 -8.39
C ILE A 40 24.36 14.33 -9.05
N ILE A 41 23.40 15.05 -9.61
CA ILE A 41 23.63 16.31 -10.32
C ILE A 41 23.24 17.49 -9.41
N LEU A 42 24.21 18.27 -9.00
CA LEU A 42 24.01 19.57 -8.35
C LEU A 42 23.91 20.65 -9.43
N ARG A 43 22.70 20.92 -9.91
CA ARG A 43 22.47 21.85 -11.05
C ARG A 43 22.91 23.28 -10.75
N ASN A 44 22.90 23.67 -9.48
CA ASN A 44 23.34 24.98 -9.06
C ASN A 44 23.77 24.99 -7.58
N ARG A 45 24.44 26.07 -7.18
CA ARG A 45 24.93 26.26 -5.81
C ARG A 45 23.81 26.33 -4.74
N ARG A 46 22.54 26.54 -5.10
CA ARG A 46 21.43 26.50 -4.12
C ARG A 46 21.25 25.09 -3.56
N ALA A 47 21.53 24.04 -4.33
CA ALA A 47 21.49 22.66 -3.84
C ALA A 47 22.36 22.49 -2.58
N LEU A 48 23.62 22.95 -2.64
CA LEU A 48 24.52 22.93 -1.49
C LEU A 48 24.00 23.74 -0.31
N ARG A 49 23.46 24.94 -0.57
CA ARG A 49 22.91 25.77 0.50
C ARG A 49 21.74 25.09 1.20
N ARG A 50 20.84 24.42 0.47
CA ARG A 50 19.73 23.67 1.07
C ARG A 50 20.23 22.57 2.01
N ILE A 51 21.26 21.84 1.60
CA ILE A 51 21.89 20.79 2.41
C ILE A 51 22.60 21.38 3.64
N LEU A 52 23.34 22.49 3.48
CA LEU A 52 24.07 23.13 4.60
C LEU A 52 23.14 23.74 5.65
N PHE A 53 22.05 24.41 5.23
CA PHE A 53 21.11 25.05 6.16
C PHE A 53 20.13 24.07 6.81
N LYS A 54 19.93 22.90 6.20
CA LYS A 54 19.14 21.79 6.75
C LYS A 54 19.90 20.48 6.52
N PRO A 55 20.91 20.18 7.34
CA PRO A 55 21.67 18.95 7.21
C PRO A 55 20.77 17.73 7.42
N GLY A 56 21.17 16.60 6.83
CA GLY A 56 20.39 15.37 6.79
C GLY A 56 19.41 15.31 5.61
N GLU A 57 18.40 14.45 5.74
CA GLU A 57 17.46 14.11 4.67
C GLU A 57 16.68 15.32 4.13
N LEU A 58 16.21 16.20 5.01
CA LEU A 58 15.35 17.32 4.60
C LEU A 58 16.05 18.29 3.64
N GLY A 59 17.36 18.51 3.76
CA GLY A 59 18.12 19.37 2.85
C GLY A 59 18.25 18.79 1.44
N LEU A 60 18.52 17.47 1.35
CA LEU A 60 18.59 16.73 0.10
C LEU A 60 17.23 16.71 -0.60
N VAL A 61 16.17 16.40 0.15
CA VAL A 61 14.78 16.44 -0.32
C VAL A 61 14.42 17.82 -0.84
N ARG A 62 14.71 18.90 -0.10
CA ARG A 62 14.44 20.27 -0.56
C ARG A 62 15.15 20.58 -1.87
N ALA A 63 16.39 20.10 -2.04
CA ALA A 63 17.16 20.29 -3.26
C ALA A 63 16.53 19.51 -4.44
N TRP A 64 16.12 18.26 -4.20
CA TRP A 64 15.40 17.43 -5.18
C TRP A 64 14.07 18.07 -5.59
N VAL A 65 13.19 18.39 -4.63
CA VAL A 65 11.85 18.97 -4.89
C VAL A 65 11.97 20.30 -5.63
N SER A 66 12.96 21.14 -5.29
CA SER A 66 13.19 22.41 -6.00
C SER A 66 13.79 22.23 -7.41
N GLY A 67 14.23 21.03 -7.76
CA GLY A 67 14.94 20.74 -9.00
C GLY A 67 16.37 21.30 -9.02
N ASP A 68 16.93 21.67 -7.86
CA ASP A 68 18.33 22.08 -7.70
C ASP A 68 19.27 20.86 -7.68
N LEU A 69 18.74 19.70 -7.27
CA LEU A 69 19.39 18.38 -7.33
C LEU A 69 18.60 17.47 -8.27
N ALA A 70 19.30 16.66 -9.06
CA ALA A 70 18.71 15.61 -9.89
C ALA A 70 19.56 14.34 -9.84
N ILE A 71 19.00 13.23 -10.30
CA ILE A 71 19.67 11.94 -10.42
C ILE A 71 19.66 11.57 -11.91
N GLU A 72 20.80 11.15 -12.42
CA GLU A 72 20.94 10.54 -13.75
C GLU A 72 21.42 9.10 -13.58
N GLY A 73 20.74 8.16 -14.27
CA GLY A 73 20.90 6.72 -14.04
C GLY A 73 19.70 6.12 -13.29
N ASP A 74 19.89 4.94 -12.72
CA ASP A 74 18.83 4.24 -11.99
C ASP A 74 18.55 4.92 -10.64
N LEU A 75 17.30 5.34 -10.43
CA LEU A 75 16.86 6.02 -9.21
C LEU A 75 16.94 5.10 -7.99
N TYR A 76 16.58 3.82 -8.13
CA TYR A 76 16.58 2.87 -7.01
C TYR A 76 18.00 2.57 -6.57
N GLU A 77 18.92 2.35 -7.50
CA GLU A 77 20.35 2.16 -7.23
C GLU A 77 20.92 3.39 -6.51
N ALA A 78 20.58 4.61 -6.96
CA ALA A 78 21.03 5.84 -6.31
C ALA A 78 20.52 5.95 -4.87
N LEU A 79 19.24 5.66 -4.64
CA LEU A 79 18.65 5.66 -3.30
C LEU A 79 19.26 4.56 -2.42
N ASP A 80 19.50 3.37 -2.96
CA ASP A 80 20.07 2.25 -2.24
C ASP A 80 21.49 2.55 -1.75
N LEU A 81 22.32 3.16 -2.61
CA LEU A 81 23.68 3.58 -2.30
C LEU A 81 23.71 4.72 -1.28
N LEU A 82 22.82 5.71 -1.42
CA LEU A 82 22.71 6.81 -0.47
C LEU A 82 22.22 6.35 0.90
N ALA A 83 21.38 5.31 0.96
CA ALA A 83 20.88 4.78 2.21
C ALA A 83 21.97 4.29 3.16
N GLY A 84 22.99 3.62 2.65
CA GLY A 84 24.11 3.12 3.46
C GLY A 84 24.90 4.24 4.17
N VAL A 85 24.86 5.45 3.61
CA VAL A 85 25.69 6.60 4.05
C VAL A 85 24.88 7.67 4.79
N VAL A 86 23.60 7.81 4.48
CA VAL A 86 22.72 8.86 5.04
C VAL A 86 21.73 8.29 6.05
N TRP A 87 21.27 7.05 5.88
CA TRP A 87 20.14 6.48 6.63
C TRP A 87 20.49 5.29 7.52
N GLU A 88 21.51 4.51 7.18
CA GLU A 88 21.87 3.25 7.89
C GLU A 88 23.14 3.37 8.74
N THR A 89 23.81 4.52 8.74
CA THR A 89 25.02 4.70 9.52
C THR A 89 24.64 4.91 10.99
N GLU A 90 25.07 4.00 11.89
CA GLU A 90 24.91 4.11 13.36
C GLU A 90 25.64 5.33 13.96
N ARG A 91 26.32 6.13 13.14
CA ARG A 91 26.93 7.38 13.56
C ARG A 91 25.84 8.45 13.64
N PRO A 92 25.66 9.12 14.80
CA PRO A 92 24.78 10.27 14.85
C PRO A 92 25.23 11.29 13.79
N PRO A 93 24.29 11.95 13.09
CA PRO A 93 24.65 13.02 12.18
C PRO A 93 25.56 13.99 12.93
N LEU A 94 26.73 14.30 12.37
CA LEU A 94 27.72 15.16 13.02
C LEU A 94 27.02 16.40 13.60
N GLY A 95 27.00 16.49 14.93
CA GLY A 95 26.42 17.63 15.59
C GLY A 95 27.22 18.89 15.22
N PRO A 96 26.61 20.08 15.31
CA PRO A 96 27.34 21.35 15.16
C PRO A 96 28.59 21.43 16.06
N LEU A 97 28.59 20.71 17.19
CA LEU A 97 29.70 20.64 18.14
C LEU A 97 30.80 19.64 17.74
N ASP A 98 30.48 18.56 17.02
CA ASP A 98 31.47 17.56 16.56
C ASP A 98 32.23 18.06 15.34
N ALA A 99 31.54 18.75 14.42
CA ALA A 99 32.17 19.44 13.28
C ALA A 99 33.11 20.58 13.71
N VAL A 100 33.00 21.07 14.95
CA VAL A 100 33.87 22.11 15.53
C VAL A 100 35.13 21.53 16.19
N ARG A 101 35.13 20.24 16.58
CA ARG A 101 36.24 19.60 17.29
C ARG A 101 37.36 19.10 16.37
N ASP A 102 37.03 18.70 15.15
CA ASP A 102 38.04 18.26 14.17
C ASP A 102 38.43 19.43 13.22
N PRO A 103 39.69 19.92 13.25
CA PRO A 103 40.16 20.99 12.38
C PRO A 103 40.02 20.68 10.89
N GLN A 104 40.14 19.41 10.48
CA GLN A 104 40.04 18.98 9.08
C GLN A 104 38.58 19.00 8.61
N VAL A 105 37.65 18.45 9.41
CA VAL A 105 36.20 18.50 9.12
C VAL A 105 35.71 19.96 9.07
N ARG A 106 36.20 20.81 9.99
CA ARG A 106 35.86 22.24 10.00
C ARG A 106 36.35 22.95 8.74
N ALA A 107 37.59 22.69 8.30
CA ALA A 107 38.14 23.27 7.09
C ALA A 107 37.35 22.82 5.85
N ALA A 108 37.02 21.52 5.77
CA ALA A 108 36.19 20.97 4.71
C ALA A 108 34.79 21.62 4.65
N ALA A 109 34.12 21.75 5.81
CA ALA A 109 32.82 22.40 5.90
C ALA A 109 32.86 23.88 5.47
N LEU A 110 33.91 24.62 5.87
CA LEU A 110 34.12 26.00 5.44
C LEU A 110 34.35 26.12 3.93
N ASP A 111 35.10 25.20 3.33
CA ASP A 111 35.33 25.19 1.89
C ASP A 111 34.07 24.83 1.09
N VAL A 112 33.24 23.91 1.60
CA VAL A 112 31.90 23.65 1.04
C VAL A 112 31.01 24.89 1.16
N ALA A 113 31.04 25.60 2.29
CA ALA A 113 30.29 26.85 2.46
C ALA A 113 30.75 27.94 1.47
N ARG A 114 32.07 28.08 1.25
CA ARG A 114 32.64 28.99 0.23
C ARG A 114 32.20 28.60 -1.19
N LEU A 115 32.18 27.31 -1.50
CA LEU A 115 31.69 26.79 -2.79
C LEU A 115 30.20 27.07 -3.00
N ALA A 116 29.40 27.03 -1.93
CA ALA A 116 27.97 27.29 -1.96
C ALA A 116 27.62 28.77 -2.25
N GLY A 117 28.59 29.69 -2.14
CA GLY A 117 28.40 31.12 -2.40
C GLY A 117 27.73 31.85 -1.24
N PRO A 118 26.96 32.93 -1.49
CA PRO A 118 26.37 33.76 -0.43
C PRO A 118 25.54 32.93 0.56
N PHE A 119 25.81 33.10 1.85
CA PHE A 119 25.19 32.36 2.96
C PHE A 119 23.78 32.85 3.28
N LEU A 120 22.92 32.90 2.26
CA LEU A 120 21.49 33.19 2.37
C LEU A 120 20.72 31.86 2.25
N PRO A 121 19.89 31.50 3.25
CA PRO A 121 19.11 30.27 3.20
C PRO A 121 18.06 30.36 2.07
N PRO A 122 18.06 29.41 1.12
CA PRO A 122 16.99 29.34 0.12
C PRO A 122 15.63 29.13 0.80
N PRO A 123 14.54 29.75 0.29
CA PRO A 123 13.21 29.48 0.83
C PRO A 123 12.86 27.99 0.67
N PRO A 124 12.06 27.41 1.58
CA PRO A 124 11.56 26.05 1.42
C PRO A 124 10.72 25.94 0.13
N PRO A 125 10.67 24.76 -0.51
CA PRO A 125 9.80 24.52 -1.64
C PRO A 125 8.33 24.81 -1.26
N PRO A 126 7.51 25.37 -2.16
CA PRO A 126 6.08 25.60 -1.92
C PRO A 126 5.30 24.32 -1.55
N GLU A 127 5.79 23.16 -1.97
CA GLU A 127 5.20 21.85 -1.68
C GLU A 127 5.39 21.39 -0.24
N GLU A 128 6.27 22.03 0.54
CA GLU A 128 6.50 21.68 1.94
C GLU A 128 5.35 22.19 2.83
N ALA A 129 4.77 21.32 3.65
CA ALA A 129 3.68 21.68 4.55
C ALA A 129 4.12 22.74 5.59
N PRO A 130 3.37 23.86 5.72
CA PRO A 130 3.79 24.97 6.58
C PRO A 130 3.80 24.56 8.06
N VAL A 131 4.85 24.98 8.79
CA VAL A 131 5.06 24.68 10.23
C VAL A 131 3.85 25.01 11.10
N ARG A 132 3.09 26.07 10.77
CA ARG A 132 1.88 26.46 11.52
C ARG A 132 0.74 25.44 11.47
N ARG A 133 0.67 24.55 10.48
CA ARG A 133 -0.29 23.43 10.45
C ARG A 133 0.01 22.34 11.49
N ARG A 134 1.20 22.37 12.12
CA ARG A 134 1.66 21.40 13.13
C ARG A 134 1.33 21.78 14.57
N LEU A 135 0.68 22.94 14.80
CA LEU A 135 0.29 23.41 16.15
C LEU A 135 -1.13 22.92 16.50
N GLY A 136 -1.30 22.29 17.67
CA GLY A 136 -2.58 21.78 18.19
C GLY A 136 -2.65 20.25 18.30
N SER A 137 -3.73 19.71 18.88
CA SER A 137 -3.92 18.27 19.04
C SER A 137 -4.01 17.55 17.68
N ARG A 138 -3.29 16.43 17.54
CA ARG A 138 -3.35 15.54 16.36
C ARG A 138 -4.68 14.77 16.34
N HIS A 139 -5.07 14.29 15.16
CA HIS A 139 -6.25 13.43 14.93
C HIS A 139 -7.61 14.00 15.35
N THR A 140 -7.77 15.33 15.28
CA THR A 140 -9.09 15.96 15.45
C THR A 140 -9.84 16.01 14.12
N LYS A 141 -11.17 15.85 14.12
CA LYS A 141 -12.02 15.87 12.91
C LYS A 141 -11.69 17.01 11.95
N GLY A 142 -11.50 18.23 12.48
CA GLY A 142 -11.18 19.41 11.69
C GLY A 142 -9.77 19.40 11.07
N ARG A 143 -8.78 18.81 11.74
CA ARG A 143 -7.40 18.67 11.26
C ARG A 143 -7.29 17.56 10.23
N ASP A 144 -7.90 16.40 10.49
CA ASP A 144 -7.90 15.25 9.59
C ASP A 144 -8.49 15.61 8.24
N ARG A 145 -9.64 16.31 8.25
CA ARG A 145 -10.28 16.83 7.03
C ARG A 145 -9.35 17.75 6.22
N LYS A 146 -8.58 18.62 6.89
CA LYS A 146 -7.63 19.52 6.22
C LYS A 146 -6.40 18.80 5.69
N ALA A 147 -5.89 17.80 6.42
CA ALA A 147 -4.75 16.99 6.01
C ALA A 147 -5.10 16.15 4.76
N ILE A 148 -6.24 15.45 4.80
CA ILE A 148 -6.76 14.67 3.68
C ILE A 148 -6.99 15.56 2.46
N SER A 149 -7.66 16.71 2.62
CA SER A 149 -7.92 17.62 1.49
C SER A 149 -6.64 18.14 0.83
N HIS A 150 -5.52 18.29 1.57
CA HIS A 150 -4.26 18.76 1.00
C HIS A 150 -3.47 17.65 0.30
N HIS A 151 -3.56 16.41 0.78
CA HIS A 151 -2.87 15.28 0.15
C HIS A 151 -3.44 14.96 -1.25
N TYR A 152 -4.76 15.10 -1.43
CA TYR A 152 -5.45 14.79 -2.69
C TYR A 152 -5.60 15.99 -3.66
N ASP A 153 -5.02 17.15 -3.37
CA ASP A 153 -5.21 18.44 -4.08
C ASP A 153 -4.53 18.52 -5.46
N VAL A 154 -3.96 17.41 -5.96
CA VAL A 154 -3.29 17.34 -7.29
C VAL A 154 -4.27 17.01 -8.43
N GLY A 155 -5.55 16.77 -8.10
CA GLY A 155 -6.62 16.48 -9.04
C GLY A 155 -6.68 15.02 -9.48
N ASN A 156 -7.89 14.56 -9.85
CA ASN A 156 -8.13 13.18 -10.27
C ASN A 156 -7.31 12.75 -11.50
N ASP A 157 -7.11 13.66 -12.46
CA ASP A 157 -6.38 13.39 -13.71
C ASP A 157 -4.93 12.96 -13.44
N PHE A 158 -4.26 13.56 -12.43
CA PHE A 158 -2.92 13.15 -12.04
C PHE A 158 -2.93 11.72 -11.49
N TYR A 159 -3.89 11.41 -10.61
CA TYR A 159 -4.02 10.07 -10.04
C TYR A 159 -4.38 9.03 -11.09
N GLU A 160 -5.19 9.34 -12.10
CA GLU A 160 -5.48 8.43 -13.21
C GLU A 160 -4.22 8.04 -13.97
N ARG A 161 -3.28 8.97 -14.17
CA ARG A 161 -1.99 8.67 -14.81
C ARG A 161 -1.10 7.77 -13.96
N VAL A 162 -1.07 7.97 -12.65
CA VAL A 162 -0.18 7.23 -11.74
C VAL A 162 -0.77 5.86 -11.37
N LEU A 163 -2.05 5.83 -10.97
CA LEU A 163 -2.72 4.65 -10.42
C LEU A 163 -3.31 3.74 -11.50
N GLY A 164 -3.65 4.30 -12.66
CA GLY A 164 -4.36 3.61 -13.72
C GLY A 164 -5.89 3.59 -13.55
N PRO A 165 -6.62 2.95 -14.48
CA PRO A 165 -8.09 2.93 -14.53
C PRO A 165 -8.80 2.45 -13.25
N SER A 166 -8.16 1.59 -12.48
CA SER A 166 -8.70 1.11 -11.21
C SER A 166 -8.92 2.23 -10.20
N MET A 167 -8.11 3.30 -10.24
CA MET A 167 -8.08 4.39 -9.25
C MET A 167 -7.95 3.87 -7.80
N VAL A 168 -7.25 2.75 -7.62
CA VAL A 168 -6.98 2.16 -6.31
C VAL A 168 -5.65 2.69 -5.80
N TYR A 169 -5.70 3.57 -4.79
CA TYR A 169 -4.51 4.07 -4.12
C TYR A 169 -4.21 3.30 -2.83
N SER A 170 -3.98 1.99 -3.00
CA SER A 170 -3.54 1.07 -1.94
C SER A 170 -2.75 -0.08 -2.55
N CYS A 171 -2.14 -0.92 -1.70
CA CYS A 171 -1.48 -2.17 -2.13
C CYS A 171 -2.37 -3.00 -3.08
N ALA A 172 -1.78 -3.52 -4.15
CA ALA A 172 -2.38 -4.54 -5.00
C ALA A 172 -2.03 -5.96 -4.50
N TYR A 173 -2.59 -7.00 -5.10
CA TYR A 173 -2.30 -8.41 -4.79
C TYR A 173 -1.80 -9.10 -6.06
N TRP A 174 -0.50 -9.33 -6.12
CA TRP A 174 0.20 -9.73 -7.34
C TRP A 174 0.27 -11.24 -7.52
N GLN A 175 0.15 -11.66 -8.77
CA GLN A 175 0.62 -12.93 -9.30
C GLN A 175 1.82 -12.64 -10.23
N ASP A 176 2.66 -13.64 -10.52
CA ASP A 176 3.94 -13.45 -11.20
C ASP A 176 3.85 -12.71 -12.55
N ASP A 177 2.75 -12.90 -13.29
CA ASP A 177 2.49 -12.31 -14.61
C ASP A 177 1.37 -11.25 -14.61
N ALA A 178 0.95 -10.79 -13.43
CA ALA A 178 -0.15 -9.84 -13.31
C ALA A 178 0.23 -8.45 -13.83
N THR A 179 -0.76 -7.75 -14.40
CA THR A 179 -0.72 -6.29 -14.57
C THR A 179 -1.11 -5.59 -13.26
N LEU A 180 -0.81 -4.29 -13.11
CA LEU A 180 -1.29 -3.52 -11.96
C LEU A 180 -2.82 -3.60 -11.82
N GLU A 181 -3.55 -3.51 -12.94
CA GLU A 181 -5.01 -3.54 -12.96
C GLU A 181 -5.58 -4.90 -12.54
N SER A 182 -5.01 -6.00 -13.04
CA SER A 182 -5.42 -7.34 -12.60
C SER A 182 -5.05 -7.58 -11.14
N ALA A 183 -3.87 -7.12 -10.69
CA ALA A 183 -3.46 -7.25 -9.29
C ALA A 183 -4.34 -6.41 -8.34
N GLN A 184 -4.81 -5.24 -8.77
CA GLN A 184 -5.74 -4.43 -7.98
C GLN A 184 -7.12 -5.10 -7.93
N ARG A 185 -7.63 -5.62 -9.04
CA ARG A 185 -8.87 -6.41 -9.06
C ARG A 185 -8.77 -7.62 -8.13
N ASP A 186 -7.68 -8.38 -8.22
CA ASP A 186 -7.48 -9.59 -7.40
C ASP A 186 -7.39 -9.24 -5.91
N LYS A 187 -6.83 -8.08 -5.55
CA LYS A 187 -6.87 -7.55 -4.18
C LYS A 187 -8.30 -7.27 -3.74
N LEU A 188 -9.08 -6.54 -4.52
CA LEU A 188 -10.48 -6.22 -4.16
C LEU A 188 -11.32 -7.49 -4.01
N ASP A 189 -11.12 -8.46 -4.90
CA ASP A 189 -11.79 -9.74 -4.85
C ASP A 189 -11.39 -10.56 -3.60
N LEU A 190 -10.09 -10.62 -3.27
CA LEU A 190 -9.62 -11.26 -2.04
C LEU A 190 -10.29 -10.67 -0.79
N ILE A 191 -10.44 -9.35 -0.73
CA ILE A 191 -11.13 -8.66 0.38
C ILE A 191 -12.59 -9.12 0.46
N CYS A 192 -13.33 -9.13 -0.65
CA CYS A 192 -14.72 -9.59 -0.68
C CYS A 192 -14.86 -11.05 -0.21
N ARG A 193 -13.96 -11.94 -0.65
CA ARG A 193 -13.96 -13.37 -0.26
C ARG A 193 -13.68 -13.54 1.23
N LYS A 194 -12.69 -12.84 1.79
CA LYS A 194 -12.41 -12.86 3.24
C LYS A 194 -13.60 -12.35 4.07
N LEU A 195 -14.24 -11.28 3.61
CA LEU A 195 -15.47 -10.76 4.22
C LEU A 195 -16.67 -11.69 4.05
N GLY A 196 -16.61 -12.66 3.13
CA GLY A 196 -17.70 -13.59 2.86
C GLY A 196 -18.93 -12.89 2.31
N LEU A 197 -18.74 -11.86 1.48
CA LEU A 197 -19.83 -11.09 0.91
C LEU A 197 -20.75 -11.98 0.06
N ALA A 198 -22.05 -11.77 0.21
CA ALA A 198 -23.09 -12.46 -0.53
C ALA A 198 -24.20 -11.49 -0.93
N PRO A 199 -24.97 -11.79 -2.00
CA PRO A 199 -26.03 -10.90 -2.48
C PRO A 199 -27.00 -10.47 -1.36
N GLY A 200 -27.31 -9.17 -1.32
CA GLY A 200 -28.22 -8.58 -0.34
C GLY A 200 -27.58 -8.17 1.01
N MET A 201 -26.32 -8.52 1.27
CA MET A 201 -25.60 -8.02 2.45
C MET A 201 -25.34 -6.51 2.37
N ARG A 202 -25.19 -5.85 3.53
CA ARG A 202 -24.76 -4.45 3.67
C ARG A 202 -23.28 -4.37 4.04
N LEU A 203 -22.48 -3.75 3.19
CA LEU A 203 -21.07 -3.44 3.41
C LEU A 203 -20.89 -1.96 3.76
N LEU A 204 -20.11 -1.66 4.80
CA LEU A 204 -19.55 -0.32 5.03
C LEU A 204 -18.09 -0.30 4.55
N ASP A 205 -17.77 0.62 3.65
CA ASP A 205 -16.40 0.85 3.16
C ASP A 205 -15.85 2.16 3.75
N VAL A 206 -15.01 2.03 4.78
CA VAL A 206 -14.46 3.14 5.56
C VAL A 206 -13.22 3.70 4.86
N GLY A 207 -13.29 4.97 4.44
CA GLY A 207 -12.26 5.57 3.61
C GLY A 207 -12.33 5.07 2.17
N CYS A 208 -13.52 5.12 1.57
CA CYS A 208 -13.81 4.47 0.28
C CYS A 208 -13.02 5.00 -0.93
N GLY A 209 -12.22 6.06 -0.77
CA GLY A 209 -11.44 6.68 -1.84
C GLY A 209 -12.32 7.02 -3.05
N TRP A 210 -11.83 6.69 -4.26
CA TRP A 210 -12.57 6.84 -5.52
C TRP A 210 -13.66 5.76 -5.75
N GLY A 211 -14.00 4.99 -4.72
CA GLY A 211 -15.11 4.04 -4.72
C GLY A 211 -14.78 2.66 -5.27
N SER A 212 -13.52 2.35 -5.59
CA SER A 212 -13.15 1.12 -6.30
C SER A 212 -13.56 -0.16 -5.56
N MET A 213 -13.40 -0.20 -4.22
CA MET A 213 -13.86 -1.32 -3.39
C MET A 213 -15.39 -1.42 -3.37
N ALA A 214 -16.08 -0.30 -3.12
CA ALA A 214 -17.53 -0.25 -3.13
C ALA A 214 -18.15 -0.69 -4.45
N LEU A 215 -17.63 -0.20 -5.57
CA LEU A 215 -18.09 -0.55 -6.92
C LEU A 215 -17.82 -2.02 -7.24
N HIS A 216 -16.64 -2.53 -6.90
CA HIS A 216 -16.29 -3.94 -7.11
C HIS A 216 -17.22 -4.86 -6.29
N ALA A 217 -17.41 -4.59 -5.00
CA ALA A 217 -18.29 -5.39 -4.15
C ALA A 217 -19.75 -5.38 -4.64
N ALA A 218 -20.31 -4.21 -4.96
CA ALA A 218 -21.68 -4.11 -5.44
C ALA A 218 -21.91 -4.84 -6.77
N ARG A 219 -20.93 -4.78 -7.69
CA ARG A 219 -21.00 -5.40 -9.01
C ARG A 219 -20.81 -6.91 -8.97
N GLU A 220 -19.74 -7.38 -8.33
CA GLU A 220 -19.35 -8.80 -8.38
C GLU A 220 -20.06 -9.65 -7.31
N TYR A 221 -20.45 -9.05 -6.18
CA TYR A 221 -21.03 -9.77 -5.04
C TYR A 221 -22.49 -9.39 -4.74
N GLY A 222 -23.07 -8.44 -5.47
CA GLY A 222 -24.48 -8.06 -5.33
C GLY A 222 -24.85 -7.47 -3.96
N VAL A 223 -23.88 -6.87 -3.27
CA VAL A 223 -24.08 -6.23 -1.96
C VAL A 223 -24.54 -4.78 -2.10
N GLN A 224 -25.17 -4.29 -1.03
CA GLN A 224 -25.48 -2.88 -0.82
C GLN A 224 -24.29 -2.24 -0.10
N VAL A 225 -23.70 -1.18 -0.66
CA VAL A 225 -22.49 -0.57 -0.10
C VAL A 225 -22.74 0.87 0.32
N VAL A 226 -22.34 1.19 1.54
CA VAL A 226 -22.16 2.56 2.01
C VAL A 226 -20.67 2.85 2.06
N GLY A 227 -20.18 3.74 1.20
CA GLY A 227 -18.81 4.23 1.22
C GLY A 227 -18.72 5.59 1.91
N VAL A 228 -17.78 5.77 2.83
CA VAL A 228 -17.54 7.07 3.49
C VAL A 228 -16.15 7.61 3.17
N THR A 229 -16.07 8.90 2.85
CA THR A 229 -14.80 9.63 2.66
C THR A 229 -14.93 11.07 3.16
N LEU A 230 -13.80 11.68 3.55
CA LEU A 230 -13.74 13.10 3.89
C LEU A 230 -13.49 13.99 2.66
N SER A 231 -13.05 13.42 1.53
CA SER A 231 -12.78 14.16 0.29
C SER A 231 -14.03 14.30 -0.57
N ARG A 232 -14.41 15.56 -0.85
CA ARG A 232 -15.53 15.87 -1.75
C ARG A 232 -15.24 15.46 -3.19
N GLU A 233 -13.99 15.57 -3.62
CA GLU A 233 -13.57 15.25 -4.98
C GLU A 233 -13.61 13.74 -5.24
N GLN A 234 -13.10 12.95 -4.29
CA GLN A 234 -13.21 11.49 -4.33
C GLN A 234 -14.68 11.05 -4.32
N ALA A 235 -15.50 11.64 -3.46
CA ALA A 235 -16.93 11.32 -3.42
C ALA A 235 -17.65 11.66 -4.73
N ALA A 236 -17.37 12.82 -5.33
CA ALA A 236 -17.95 13.21 -6.60
C ALA A 236 -17.55 12.25 -7.73
N TYR A 237 -16.27 11.88 -7.79
CA TYR A 237 -15.75 10.92 -8.76
C TYR A 237 -16.36 9.52 -8.57
N ALA A 238 -16.41 9.01 -7.34
CA ALA A 238 -17.00 7.71 -7.02
C ALA A 238 -18.49 7.64 -7.40
N ARG A 239 -19.27 8.69 -7.09
CA ARG A 239 -20.69 8.78 -7.48
C ARG A 239 -20.88 8.79 -8.98
N LYS A 240 -20.03 9.54 -9.70
CA LYS A 240 -20.04 9.55 -11.17
C LYS A 240 -19.80 8.14 -11.72
N ARG A 241 -18.77 7.45 -11.24
CA ARG A 241 -18.48 6.06 -11.65
C ARG A 241 -19.59 5.07 -11.29
N ALA A 242 -20.23 5.24 -10.14
CA ALA A 242 -21.38 4.42 -9.75
C ALA A 242 -22.55 4.60 -10.73
N ALA A 243 -22.86 5.84 -11.10
CA ALA A 243 -23.91 6.15 -12.07
C ALA A 243 -23.58 5.60 -13.48
N GLU A 244 -22.35 5.81 -13.96
CA GLU A 244 -21.89 5.32 -15.27
C GLU A 244 -21.91 3.79 -15.38
N GLN A 245 -21.73 3.08 -14.25
CA GLN A 245 -21.81 1.62 -14.20
C GLN A 245 -23.20 1.08 -13.85
N GLY A 246 -24.21 1.95 -13.68
CA GLY A 246 -25.57 1.53 -13.33
C GLY A 246 -25.68 0.92 -11.91
N LEU A 247 -24.81 1.34 -10.98
CA LEU A 247 -24.74 0.84 -9.60
C LEU A 247 -25.26 1.86 -8.57
N ALA A 248 -25.86 2.96 -9.01
CA ALA A 248 -26.30 4.06 -8.13
C ALA A 248 -27.43 3.64 -7.16
N ASP A 249 -28.14 2.56 -7.45
CA ASP A 249 -29.14 1.93 -6.57
C ASP A 249 -28.53 1.03 -5.49
N ARG A 250 -27.24 0.68 -5.63
CA ARG A 250 -26.53 -0.22 -4.71
C ARG A 250 -25.37 0.43 -3.95
N VAL A 251 -24.86 1.56 -4.44
CA VAL A 251 -23.68 2.23 -3.89
C VAL A 251 -24.05 3.64 -3.44
N GLU A 252 -24.06 3.85 -2.13
CA GLU A 252 -24.21 5.16 -1.52
C GLU A 252 -22.83 5.69 -1.09
N ILE A 253 -22.38 6.80 -1.67
CA ILE A 253 -21.13 7.46 -1.27
C ILE A 253 -21.44 8.70 -0.44
N ARG A 254 -20.91 8.79 0.76
CA ARG A 254 -21.13 9.90 1.71
C ARG A 254 -19.84 10.68 1.95
N VAL A 255 -19.95 12.00 1.93
CA VAL A 255 -18.90 12.89 2.47
C VAL A 255 -19.12 12.99 3.97
N GLN A 256 -18.58 12.02 4.71
CA GLN A 256 -18.88 11.81 6.13
C GLN A 256 -17.63 11.31 6.84
N ASP A 257 -17.45 11.75 8.09
CA ASP A 257 -16.43 11.17 8.98
C ASP A 257 -16.94 9.83 9.49
N TYR A 258 -16.08 8.79 9.50
CA TYR A 258 -16.50 7.45 9.95
C TYR A 258 -17.04 7.48 11.40
N ARG A 259 -16.51 8.39 12.23
CA ARG A 259 -16.94 8.60 13.64
C ARG A 259 -18.39 9.11 13.76
N ASP A 260 -19.00 9.51 12.64
CA ASP A 260 -20.37 10.01 12.58
C ASP A 260 -21.33 9.02 11.89
N VAL A 261 -20.87 7.82 11.52
CA VAL A 261 -21.71 6.76 10.98
C VAL A 261 -22.50 6.13 12.13
N ARG A 262 -23.83 6.12 12.01
CA ARG A 262 -24.75 5.67 13.08
C ARG A 262 -25.85 4.72 12.60
N ASP A 263 -25.86 4.39 11.30
CA ASP A 263 -26.90 3.61 10.61
C ASP A 263 -26.54 2.13 10.39
N GLY A 264 -25.80 1.56 11.34
CA GLY A 264 -25.63 0.13 11.48
C GLY A 264 -26.94 -0.61 11.84
N PRO A 265 -26.90 -1.94 11.97
CA PRO A 265 -25.70 -2.77 11.86
C PRO A 265 -25.43 -3.21 10.41
N TYR A 266 -24.15 -3.32 10.06
CA TYR A 266 -23.64 -3.81 8.78
C TYR A 266 -23.27 -5.30 8.87
N ASP A 267 -23.35 -6.02 7.74
CA ASP A 267 -22.94 -7.42 7.65
C ASP A 267 -21.41 -7.54 7.58
N ALA A 268 -20.76 -6.58 6.94
CA ALA A 268 -19.31 -6.52 6.79
C ALA A 268 -18.80 -5.08 6.79
N ILE A 269 -17.52 -4.90 7.17
CA ILE A 269 -16.80 -3.63 7.07
C ILE A 269 -15.47 -3.87 6.35
N SER A 270 -15.19 -3.08 5.31
CA SER A 270 -13.84 -2.90 4.77
C SER A 270 -13.26 -1.57 5.25
N SER A 271 -11.99 -1.59 5.66
CA SER A 271 -11.22 -0.37 5.93
C SER A 271 -9.84 -0.53 5.31
N ILE A 272 -9.53 0.29 4.31
CA ILE A 272 -8.33 0.15 3.47
C ILE A 272 -7.54 1.46 3.47
N GLY A 273 -6.32 1.43 3.99
CA GLY A 273 -5.44 2.61 4.05
C GLY A 273 -5.99 3.75 4.92
N MET A 274 -6.84 3.42 5.90
CA MET A 274 -7.48 4.39 6.80
C MET A 274 -6.80 4.46 8.16
N ALA A 275 -6.34 3.32 8.66
CA ALA A 275 -5.85 3.18 10.02
C ALA A 275 -4.58 4.01 10.30
N GLU A 276 -3.76 4.22 9.26
CA GLU A 276 -2.57 5.08 9.24
C GLU A 276 -2.87 6.55 9.60
N HIS A 277 -4.13 6.96 9.45
CA HIS A 277 -4.60 8.33 9.72
C HIS A 277 -5.32 8.49 11.06
N VAL A 278 -5.58 7.39 11.79
CA VAL A 278 -6.28 7.42 13.08
C VAL A 278 -5.33 7.83 14.21
N GLY A 279 -4.06 7.42 14.13
CA GLY A 279 -3.08 7.62 15.18
C GLY A 279 -3.18 6.60 16.32
N ALA A 280 -2.06 6.31 16.97
CA ALA A 280 -1.99 5.24 17.98
C ALA A 280 -2.93 5.49 19.18
N VAL A 281 -3.12 6.76 19.55
CA VAL A 281 -3.93 7.18 20.71
C VAL A 281 -5.42 6.91 20.50
N ARG A 282 -5.93 6.98 19.27
CA ARG A 282 -7.36 6.83 18.96
C ARG A 282 -7.70 5.48 18.34
N TYR A 283 -6.75 4.57 18.23
CA TYR A 283 -6.97 3.30 17.56
C TYR A 283 -8.05 2.46 18.26
N LEU A 284 -8.08 2.47 19.60
CA LEU A 284 -9.11 1.75 20.36
C LEU A 284 -10.52 2.32 20.09
N GLU A 285 -10.68 3.65 20.13
CA GLU A 285 -11.94 4.33 19.79
C GLU A 285 -12.40 3.96 18.37
N TYR A 286 -11.47 3.95 17.40
CA TYR A 286 -11.75 3.48 16.04
C TYR A 286 -12.24 2.03 16.01
N ALA A 287 -11.56 1.12 16.71
CA ALA A 287 -11.95 -0.29 16.74
C ALA A 287 -13.31 -0.49 17.42
N GLU A 288 -13.59 0.21 18.51
CA GLU A 288 -14.87 0.19 19.23
C GLU A 288 -16.03 0.69 18.36
N ASP A 289 -15.82 1.80 17.62
CA ASP A 289 -16.81 2.33 16.67
C ASP A 289 -17.14 1.30 15.58
N LEU A 290 -16.13 0.65 14.98
CA LEU A 290 -16.34 -0.38 13.95
C LEU A 290 -17.02 -1.63 14.53
N TYR A 291 -16.66 -2.04 15.74
CA TYR A 291 -17.29 -3.16 16.43
C TYR A 291 -18.78 -2.92 16.66
N ALA A 292 -19.14 -1.72 17.14
CA ALA A 292 -20.52 -1.33 17.39
C ALA A 292 -21.39 -1.32 16.12
N LEU A 293 -20.78 -1.00 14.97
CA LEU A 293 -21.45 -0.95 13.67
C LEU A 293 -21.67 -2.32 13.02
N LEU A 294 -21.01 -3.39 13.45
CA LEU A 294 -21.17 -4.73 12.88
C LEU A 294 -22.30 -5.52 13.52
N LYS A 295 -22.99 -6.37 12.75
CA LYS A 295 -23.86 -7.41 13.33
C LYS A 295 -23.04 -8.44 14.11
N PRO A 296 -23.61 -9.14 15.10
CA PRO A 296 -23.02 -10.40 15.58
C PRO A 296 -22.76 -11.35 14.41
N GLY A 297 -21.56 -11.92 14.35
CA GLY A 297 -21.05 -12.74 13.24
C GLY A 297 -20.51 -11.94 12.05
N GLY A 298 -20.70 -10.62 12.04
CA GLY A 298 -20.20 -9.72 11.01
C GLY A 298 -18.67 -9.60 11.04
N ARG A 299 -18.09 -9.32 9.86
CA ARG A 299 -16.64 -9.36 9.65
C ARG A 299 -16.06 -7.99 9.35
N LEU A 300 -14.91 -7.69 9.95
CA LEU A 300 -14.05 -6.56 9.63
C LEU A 300 -12.85 -7.06 8.84
N LEU A 301 -12.54 -6.42 7.72
CA LEU A 301 -11.21 -6.49 7.13
C LEU A 301 -10.51 -5.14 7.24
N ASN A 302 -9.49 -5.08 8.10
CA ASN A 302 -8.64 -3.92 8.28
C ASN A 302 -7.34 -4.11 7.47
N HIS A 303 -7.18 -3.34 6.40
CA HIS A 303 -6.02 -3.38 5.52
C HIS A 303 -5.18 -2.11 5.68
N GLN A 304 -3.98 -2.26 6.24
CA GLN A 304 -3.16 -1.12 6.65
C GLN A 304 -1.66 -1.40 6.55
N ILE A 305 -0.88 -0.35 6.37
CA ILE A 305 0.56 -0.32 6.51
C ILE A 305 0.92 -0.43 8.00
N ALA A 306 1.97 -1.19 8.30
CA ALA A 306 2.53 -1.33 9.63
C ALA A 306 4.04 -1.11 9.57
N ARG A 307 4.63 -0.78 10.73
CA ARG A 307 6.09 -0.75 10.89
C ARG A 307 6.59 -1.92 11.74
N ARG A 308 7.90 -2.10 11.80
CA ARG A 308 8.54 -2.96 12.79
C ARG A 308 8.40 -2.34 14.21
N PRO A 309 8.26 -3.16 15.26
CA PRO A 309 8.36 -2.68 16.63
C PRO A 309 9.76 -2.11 16.91
N GLN A 310 9.83 -1.15 17.82
CA GLN A 310 11.06 -0.57 18.36
C GLN A 310 11.16 -0.91 19.85
N ASP A 311 12.38 -0.89 20.41
CA ASP A 311 12.59 -1.16 21.83
C ASP A 311 11.94 -0.09 22.71
N ASP A 312 12.00 1.17 22.28
CA ASP A 312 11.27 2.30 22.86
C ASP A 312 10.24 2.84 21.87
N GLU A 313 9.00 2.42 22.04
CA GLU A 313 7.88 2.87 21.20
C GLU A 313 7.58 4.37 21.37
N ALA A 314 8.00 5.02 22.48
CA ALA A 314 7.83 6.46 22.67
C ALA A 314 8.83 7.30 21.85
N ALA A 315 9.94 6.69 21.42
CA ALA A 315 10.93 7.31 20.54
C ALA A 315 10.51 7.30 19.06
N TYR A 316 9.40 6.63 18.71
CA TYR A 316 8.94 6.56 17.34
C TYR A 316 8.47 7.92 16.83
N HIS A 317 9.07 8.35 15.73
CA HIS A 317 8.65 9.51 14.96
C HIS A 317 8.57 9.16 13.48
N VAL A 318 7.64 9.80 12.79
CA VAL A 318 7.51 9.68 11.33
C VAL A 318 8.73 10.31 10.68
N ASP A 319 9.15 9.72 9.56
CA ASP A 319 10.20 10.30 8.73
C ASP A 319 9.89 11.77 8.37
N ALA A 320 10.92 12.62 8.41
CA ALA A 320 10.79 14.06 8.25
C ALA A 320 10.31 14.46 6.85
N PHE A 321 10.63 13.67 5.81
CA PHE A 321 10.12 13.91 4.46
C PHE A 321 8.65 13.50 4.35
N ILE A 322 8.28 12.32 4.86
CA ILE A 322 6.89 11.87 4.87
C ILE A 322 5.99 12.86 5.61
N ASP A 323 6.38 13.30 6.82
CA ASP A 323 5.59 14.28 7.60
C ASP A 323 5.50 15.64 6.90
N ALA A 324 6.57 16.09 6.23
CA ALA A 324 6.62 17.43 5.64
C ALA A 324 5.99 17.52 4.23
N TYR A 325 5.96 16.45 3.45
CA TYR A 325 5.59 16.51 2.02
C TYR A 325 4.46 15.55 1.61
N VAL A 326 4.24 14.45 2.35
CA VAL A 326 3.35 13.37 1.90
C VAL A 326 2.16 13.22 2.83
N PHE A 327 2.39 12.73 4.05
CA PHE A 327 1.35 12.45 5.04
C PHE A 327 1.65 13.16 6.36
N PRO A 328 1.38 14.46 6.46
CA PRO A 328 1.42 15.15 7.74
C PRO A 328 0.49 14.46 8.73
N ASP A 329 1.00 14.19 9.92
CA ASP A 329 0.28 13.49 11.00
C ASP A 329 -0.05 12.01 10.78
N GLY A 330 0.43 11.36 9.71
CA GLY A 330 0.31 9.90 9.59
C GLY A 330 1.08 9.21 10.71
N GLU A 331 0.59 8.08 11.22
CA GLU A 331 1.31 7.28 12.23
C GLU A 331 1.22 5.80 11.86
N LEU A 332 2.37 5.11 11.85
CA LEU A 332 2.40 3.67 11.66
C LEU A 332 2.61 2.96 12.99
N ALA A 333 1.74 1.99 13.27
CA ALA A 333 1.85 1.10 14.43
C ALA A 333 2.47 -0.25 14.03
N PRO A 334 3.09 -0.97 14.98
CA PRO A 334 3.36 -2.39 14.80
C PRO A 334 2.06 -3.17 14.62
N VAL A 335 2.13 -4.23 13.80
CA VAL A 335 0.94 -5.06 13.51
C VAL A 335 0.39 -5.72 14.78
N GLY A 336 1.26 -6.15 15.71
CA GLY A 336 0.86 -6.72 16.99
C GLY A 336 0.10 -5.73 17.87
N SER A 337 0.50 -4.46 17.88
CA SER A 337 -0.23 -3.41 18.60
C SER A 337 -1.64 -3.22 18.02
N THR A 338 -1.78 -3.32 16.70
CA THR A 338 -3.11 -3.25 16.07
C THR A 338 -4.00 -4.42 16.47
N VAL A 339 -3.48 -5.65 16.38
CA VAL A 339 -4.21 -6.87 16.80
C VAL A 339 -4.69 -6.71 18.25
N ALA A 340 -3.81 -6.27 19.15
CA ALA A 340 -4.16 -6.04 20.54
C ALA A 340 -5.29 -5.01 20.73
N GLN A 341 -5.34 -3.93 19.93
CA GLN A 341 -6.43 -2.94 20.01
C GLN A 341 -7.75 -3.48 19.45
N LEU A 342 -7.70 -4.26 18.36
CA LEU A 342 -8.90 -4.93 17.84
C LEU A 342 -9.48 -5.90 18.87
N GLU A 343 -8.65 -6.72 19.50
CA GLU A 343 -9.09 -7.66 20.53
C GLU A 343 -9.63 -6.95 21.78
N ARG A 344 -9.00 -5.84 22.20
CA ARG A 344 -9.52 -5.00 23.29
C ARG A 344 -10.90 -4.42 23.01
N ALA A 345 -11.19 -4.05 21.76
CA ALA A 345 -12.52 -3.59 21.35
C ALA A 345 -13.57 -4.72 21.31
N GLY A 346 -13.16 -5.98 21.49
CA GLY A 346 -14.04 -7.15 21.54
C GLY A 346 -14.05 -7.98 20.25
N PHE A 347 -13.24 -7.64 19.24
CA PHE A 347 -13.10 -8.47 18.06
C PHE A 347 -12.33 -9.76 18.35
N GLU A 348 -12.68 -10.84 17.67
CA GLU A 348 -11.82 -12.02 17.55
C GLU A 348 -11.03 -11.92 16.23
N VAL A 349 -9.70 -11.86 16.29
CA VAL A 349 -8.86 -11.87 15.09
C VAL A 349 -8.74 -13.30 14.55
N ARG A 350 -9.07 -13.48 13.27
CA ARG A 350 -9.20 -14.80 12.61
C ARG A 350 -8.13 -15.08 11.57
N ASP A 351 -7.59 -14.04 10.96
CA ASP A 351 -6.51 -14.13 9.96
C ASP A 351 -5.66 -12.87 9.99
N LEU A 352 -4.38 -13.04 9.67
CA LEU A 352 -3.46 -11.95 9.40
C LEU A 352 -2.58 -12.39 8.22
N GLU A 353 -2.72 -11.68 7.11
CA GLU A 353 -1.91 -11.89 5.93
C GLU A 353 -1.02 -10.69 5.68
N ALA A 354 0.30 -10.90 5.68
CA ALA A 354 1.28 -9.88 5.34
C ALA A 354 1.48 -9.85 3.82
N LEU A 355 1.40 -8.65 3.23
CA LEU A 355 1.47 -8.42 1.79
C LEU A 355 2.61 -7.45 1.41
N ARG A 356 3.71 -7.45 2.19
CA ARG A 356 4.80 -6.48 2.10
C ARG A 356 5.39 -6.38 0.69
N GLU A 357 5.76 -7.51 0.10
CA GLU A 357 6.37 -7.61 -1.23
C GLU A 357 5.41 -7.13 -2.33
N HIS A 358 4.11 -7.38 -2.16
CA HIS A 358 3.09 -6.90 -3.09
C HIS A 358 3.02 -5.37 -3.11
N TYR A 359 3.24 -4.68 -1.99
CA TYR A 359 3.24 -3.21 -1.99
C TYR A 359 4.49 -2.66 -2.69
N ALA A 360 5.66 -3.29 -2.51
CA ALA A 360 6.85 -2.91 -3.27
C ALA A 360 6.60 -2.95 -4.79
N LEU A 361 6.01 -4.05 -5.29
CA LEU A 361 5.64 -4.20 -6.70
C LEU A 361 4.62 -3.13 -7.14
N THR A 362 3.64 -2.84 -6.29
CA THR A 362 2.62 -1.81 -6.54
C THR A 362 3.23 -0.42 -6.69
N LEU A 363 4.12 -0.03 -5.77
CA LEU A 363 4.81 1.26 -5.80
C LEU A 363 5.74 1.38 -7.00
N ARG A 364 6.46 0.31 -7.35
CA ARG A 364 7.27 0.28 -8.58
C ARG A 364 6.41 0.44 -9.83
N ALA A 365 5.21 -0.14 -9.88
CA ALA A 365 4.29 0.06 -10.99
C ALA A 365 3.82 1.51 -11.09
N TRP A 366 3.48 2.15 -9.96
CA TRP A 366 3.12 3.57 -9.94
C TRP A 366 4.28 4.50 -10.32
N VAL A 367 5.52 4.20 -9.90
CA VAL A 367 6.71 4.93 -10.34
C VAL A 367 6.88 4.81 -11.85
N ARG A 368 6.81 3.60 -12.42
CA ARG A 368 6.88 3.42 -13.88
C ARG A 368 5.80 4.20 -14.62
N ASN A 369 4.57 4.21 -14.10
CA ASN A 369 3.47 4.99 -14.69
C ASN A 369 3.74 6.50 -14.65
N LEU A 370 4.22 7.00 -13.51
CA LEU A 370 4.59 8.41 -13.33
C LEU A 370 5.73 8.83 -14.28
N GLU A 371 6.77 8.01 -14.39
CA GLU A 371 7.91 8.26 -15.29
C GLU A 371 7.49 8.22 -16.76
N ALA A 372 6.70 7.22 -17.15
CA ALA A 372 6.18 7.10 -18.52
C ALA A 372 5.26 8.26 -18.93
N ASN A 373 4.63 8.93 -17.95
CA ASN A 373 3.73 10.07 -18.17
C ASN A 373 4.30 11.37 -17.58
N TRP A 374 5.63 11.49 -17.47
CA TRP A 374 6.26 12.56 -16.71
C TRP A 374 5.84 13.97 -17.14
N GLU A 375 5.89 14.27 -18.44
CA GLU A 375 5.54 15.59 -18.97
C GLU A 375 4.11 16.01 -18.61
N GLU A 376 3.17 15.07 -18.75
CA GLU A 376 1.76 15.28 -18.45
C GLU A 376 1.53 15.42 -16.94
N CYS A 377 2.17 14.59 -16.12
CA CYS A 377 2.08 14.67 -14.67
C CYS A 377 2.65 16.00 -14.13
N VAL A 378 3.74 16.49 -14.74
CA VAL A 378 4.31 17.82 -14.43
C VAL A 378 3.34 18.93 -14.84
N ARG A 379 2.65 18.82 -15.98
CA ARG A 379 1.64 19.79 -16.40
C ARG A 379 0.44 19.85 -15.46
N LEU A 380 0.01 18.69 -14.94
CA LEU A 380 -1.15 18.57 -14.05
C LEU A 380 -0.86 19.02 -12.61
N ALA A 381 0.25 18.55 -12.02
CA ALA A 381 0.55 18.75 -10.59
C ALA A 381 1.67 19.77 -10.31
N GLY A 382 2.41 20.18 -11.33
CA GLY A 382 3.62 20.98 -11.19
C GLY A 382 4.88 20.13 -10.96
N ALA A 383 6.03 20.64 -11.41
CA ALA A 383 7.27 19.87 -11.44
C ALA A 383 7.80 19.48 -10.04
N GLY A 384 7.63 20.35 -9.04
CA GLY A 384 8.06 20.05 -7.67
C GLY A 384 7.23 18.93 -7.06
N ARG A 385 5.91 18.98 -7.25
CA ARG A 385 4.98 17.94 -6.79
C ARG A 385 5.22 16.60 -7.46
N ALA A 386 5.42 16.58 -8.78
CA ALA A 386 5.77 15.34 -9.50
C ALA A 386 7.06 14.71 -8.95
N ARG A 387 8.08 15.54 -8.63
CA ARG A 387 9.31 15.09 -7.98
C ARG A 387 9.09 14.56 -6.55
N VAL A 388 8.21 15.18 -5.76
CA VAL A 388 7.81 14.66 -4.43
C VAL A 388 7.24 13.26 -4.58
N TRP A 389 6.27 13.06 -5.48
CA TRP A 389 5.62 11.77 -5.71
C TRP A 389 6.61 10.70 -6.18
N LEU A 390 7.49 11.04 -7.12
CA LEU A 390 8.51 10.12 -7.62
C LEU A 390 9.43 9.63 -6.49
N LEU A 391 9.99 10.56 -5.70
CA LEU A 391 10.88 10.20 -4.60
C LEU A 391 10.15 9.41 -3.50
N TYR A 392 8.95 9.85 -3.13
CA TYR A 392 8.12 9.19 -2.14
C TYR A 392 7.81 7.74 -2.50
N MET A 393 7.33 7.48 -3.70
CA MET A 393 6.96 6.13 -4.10
C MET A 393 8.18 5.23 -4.26
N ALA A 394 9.28 5.75 -4.84
CA ALA A 394 10.52 5.00 -5.00
C ALA A 394 11.15 4.63 -3.64
N ALA A 395 11.28 5.60 -2.72
CA ALA A 395 11.81 5.35 -1.38
C ALA A 395 10.90 4.40 -0.56
N SER A 396 9.57 4.54 -0.71
CA SER A 396 8.63 3.62 -0.07
C SER A 396 8.77 2.20 -0.58
N ALA A 397 8.96 2.00 -1.89
CA ALA A 397 9.17 0.67 -2.47
C ALA A 397 10.39 -0.03 -1.84
N LEU A 398 11.53 0.69 -1.74
CA LEU A 398 12.73 0.19 -1.08
C LEU A 398 12.49 -0.12 0.41
N SER A 399 11.70 0.71 1.10
CA SER A 399 11.36 0.49 2.51
C SER A 399 10.56 -0.81 2.72
N PHE A 400 9.61 -1.11 1.82
CA PHE A 400 8.89 -2.39 1.82
C PHE A 400 9.85 -3.56 1.49
N GLU A 401 10.71 -3.44 0.47
CA GLU A 401 11.67 -4.49 0.07
C GLU A 401 12.66 -4.85 1.19
N ARG A 402 13.10 -3.85 1.94
CA ARG A 402 14.04 -3.99 3.06
C ARG A 402 13.38 -4.35 4.40
N ASN A 403 12.08 -4.64 4.41
CA ASN A 403 11.34 -5.04 5.61
C ASN A 403 11.37 -3.99 6.75
N ARG A 404 11.44 -2.71 6.39
CA ARG A 404 11.31 -1.60 7.35
C ARG A 404 9.85 -1.31 7.68
N ILE A 405 9.01 -1.38 6.65
CA ILE A 405 7.56 -1.31 6.73
C ILE A 405 6.94 -2.53 6.06
N GLY A 406 5.71 -2.83 6.44
CA GLY A 406 4.91 -3.90 5.87
C GLY A 406 3.48 -3.43 5.66
N VAL A 407 2.65 -4.28 5.08
CA VAL A 407 1.22 -4.03 4.93
C VAL A 407 0.50 -5.34 5.21
N ASN A 408 -0.64 -5.26 5.89
CA ASN A 408 -1.32 -6.44 6.38
C ASN A 408 -2.82 -6.35 6.09
N GLN A 409 -3.44 -7.48 5.82
CA GLN A 409 -4.88 -7.65 5.92
C GLN A 409 -5.19 -8.41 7.20
N ILE A 410 -5.89 -7.76 8.13
CA ILE A 410 -6.32 -8.37 9.39
C ILE A 410 -7.82 -8.63 9.29
N LEU A 411 -8.20 -9.90 9.28
CA LEU A 411 -9.60 -10.32 9.33
C LEU A 411 -10.00 -10.52 10.78
N ALA A 412 -11.05 -9.83 11.20
CA ALA A 412 -11.59 -9.91 12.54
C ALA A 412 -13.10 -10.10 12.51
N VAL A 413 -13.67 -10.70 13.55
CA VAL A 413 -15.09 -11.03 13.64
C VAL A 413 -15.67 -10.48 14.93
N ARG A 414 -16.89 -9.94 14.85
CA ARG A 414 -17.72 -9.70 16.03
C ARG A 414 -18.36 -11.02 16.44
N THR A 415 -17.64 -11.86 17.18
CA THR A 415 -18.12 -13.20 17.51
C THR A 415 -19.44 -13.13 18.31
N PRO A 416 -20.51 -13.85 17.88
CA PRO A 416 -21.77 -13.89 18.60
C PRO A 416 -21.63 -14.42 20.02
N ALA A 417 -22.62 -14.16 20.89
CA ALA A 417 -22.62 -14.64 22.27
C ALA A 417 -22.62 -16.19 22.35
N GLU A 418 -23.17 -16.85 21.34
CA GLU A 418 -23.17 -18.31 21.19
C GLU A 418 -21.78 -18.87 20.82
N GLY A 419 -20.81 -18.01 20.51
CA GLY A 419 -19.40 -18.36 20.29
C GLY A 419 -19.04 -18.85 18.89
N HIS A 420 -20.01 -19.05 17.99
CA HIS A 420 -19.72 -19.55 16.64
C HIS A 420 -19.54 -18.40 15.63
N PRO A 421 -18.33 -18.15 15.08
CA PRO A 421 -18.03 -16.98 14.25
C PRO A 421 -18.53 -17.08 12.80
N GLY A 422 -19.15 -18.19 12.41
CA GLY A 422 -19.72 -18.36 11.06
C GLY A 422 -18.66 -18.45 9.94
N LEU A 423 -17.45 -18.89 10.29
CA LEU A 423 -16.34 -19.08 9.36
C LEU A 423 -16.04 -20.58 9.19
N PRO A 424 -15.75 -21.07 7.97
CA PRO A 424 -15.18 -22.41 7.77
C PRO A 424 -13.94 -22.66 8.64
N LEU A 425 -13.58 -23.91 8.92
CA LEU A 425 -12.42 -24.20 9.77
C LEU A 425 -11.05 -23.88 9.15
N ARG A 426 -10.98 -23.69 7.81
CA ARG A 426 -9.72 -23.53 7.08
C ARG A 426 -9.72 -22.24 6.28
N ALA A 427 -8.72 -21.39 6.48
CA ALA A 427 -8.62 -20.07 5.83
C ALA A 427 -8.71 -20.10 4.30
N ARG A 428 -8.08 -21.11 3.67
CA ARG A 428 -8.17 -21.34 2.22
C ARG A 428 -9.60 -21.50 1.68
N LYS A 429 -10.55 -21.91 2.53
CA LYS A 429 -11.97 -22.01 2.15
C LYS A 429 -12.65 -20.64 2.19
N TRP A 430 -12.23 -19.74 3.07
CA TRP A 430 -12.75 -18.36 3.14
C TRP A 430 -12.38 -17.62 1.88
N THR A 431 -11.12 -17.78 1.46
CA THR A 431 -10.64 -17.19 0.22
C THR A 431 -11.24 -17.90 -0.99
N ALA A 432 -11.47 -19.21 -1.01
CA ALA A 432 -12.01 -19.88 -2.22
C ALA A 432 -13.52 -19.66 -2.51
N LEU A 433 -14.29 -18.99 -1.64
CA LEU A 433 -15.71 -18.75 -1.86
C LEU A 433 -15.93 -17.76 -3.02
N SER A 434 -16.01 -18.26 -4.25
CA SER A 434 -16.36 -17.44 -5.40
C SER A 434 -17.87 -17.18 -5.41
N ALA A 435 -18.28 -15.91 -5.49
CA ALA A 435 -19.57 -15.54 -6.07
C ALA A 435 -19.49 -15.74 -7.59
N ARG A 436 -19.45 -17.00 -8.04
CA ARG A 436 -19.84 -17.35 -9.40
C ARG A 436 -21.23 -17.95 -9.29
N SER A 437 -22.24 -17.13 -9.56
CA SER A 437 -23.56 -17.62 -9.91
C SER A 437 -23.40 -18.51 -11.13
N ASP A 438 -23.41 -19.83 -10.90
CA ASP A 438 -23.58 -20.81 -11.96
C ASP A 438 -25.06 -20.77 -12.37
N THR A 439 -25.43 -19.72 -13.11
CA THR A 439 -26.68 -19.70 -13.86
C THR A 439 -26.37 -20.22 -15.25
N GLY A 440 -26.52 -21.53 -15.41
CA GLY A 440 -26.86 -22.13 -16.70
C GLY A 440 -25.83 -23.07 -17.31
N ARG A 441 -25.81 -24.33 -16.83
CA ARG A 441 -25.87 -25.53 -17.69
C ARG A 441 -26.12 -26.76 -16.83
N ASP A 442 -27.38 -26.92 -16.43
CA ASP A 442 -27.90 -28.24 -16.12
C ASP A 442 -28.94 -28.55 -17.20
N SER A 443 -28.49 -29.23 -18.26
CA SER A 443 -29.35 -29.80 -19.29
C SER A 443 -28.78 -31.13 -19.74
N THR A 444 -28.94 -32.14 -18.91
CA THR A 444 -28.93 -33.54 -19.34
C THR A 444 -30.19 -34.20 -18.80
N SER A 445 -31.32 -33.92 -19.46
CA SER A 445 -32.43 -34.87 -19.47
C SER A 445 -32.12 -35.96 -20.49
N PRO A 446 -32.41 -37.24 -20.19
CA PRO A 446 -32.11 -38.35 -21.08
C PRO A 446 -33.09 -38.35 -22.26
N GLU A 447 -32.56 -38.42 -23.49
CA GLU A 447 -33.38 -38.63 -24.70
C GLU A 447 -34.01 -40.02 -24.71
N PRO A 448 -35.27 -40.17 -25.14
CA PRO A 448 -35.89 -41.46 -25.38
C PRO A 448 -35.51 -42.00 -26.76
N ALA A 449 -35.33 -43.33 -26.83
CA ALA A 449 -35.28 -44.07 -28.08
C ALA A 449 -36.65 -44.04 -28.78
N ASP A 450 -36.69 -43.76 -30.08
CA ASP A 450 -37.12 -44.71 -31.12
C ASP A 450 -37.02 -44.11 -32.54
N GLY A 451 -36.83 -44.97 -33.55
CA GLY A 451 -37.47 -44.77 -34.85
C GLY A 451 -36.65 -44.29 -36.06
N SER A 452 -35.93 -45.23 -36.69
CA SER A 452 -36.03 -45.58 -38.14
C SER A 452 -35.90 -44.48 -39.22
N ALA A 453 -34.88 -44.59 -40.09
CA ALA A 453 -35.01 -45.22 -41.43
C ALA A 453 -33.76 -45.08 -42.33
N ALA A 454 -33.41 -46.22 -42.96
CA ALA A 454 -32.76 -46.40 -44.28
C ALA A 454 -31.30 -45.88 -44.45
N ASP A 455 -30.37 -46.55 -45.13
CA ASP A 455 -30.42 -47.57 -46.18
C ASP A 455 -29.01 -48.19 -46.38
N ARG A 456 -28.98 -49.44 -46.87
CA ARG A 456 -27.90 -50.19 -47.56
C ARG A 456 -26.66 -50.69 -46.80
N GLY A 457 -26.48 -52.02 -46.90
CA GLY A 457 -25.30 -52.54 -47.62
C GLY A 457 -24.43 -53.58 -46.90
N GLU A 458 -24.87 -54.84 -46.97
CA GLU A 458 -24.09 -56.08 -47.20
C GLU A 458 -22.93 -56.56 -46.30
N ALA A 459 -22.93 -57.90 -46.17
CA ALA A 459 -21.88 -58.84 -45.73
C ALA A 459 -21.56 -58.85 -44.23
N GLY A 460 -21.61 -59.97 -43.50
CA GLY A 460 -21.65 -61.38 -43.85
C GLY A 460 -20.75 -62.15 -42.88
N ALA A 461 -21.21 -63.36 -42.49
CA ALA A 461 -20.46 -64.46 -41.86
C ALA A 461 -20.30 -64.49 -40.32
N HIS A 462 -20.94 -65.52 -39.75
CA HIS A 462 -20.43 -66.55 -38.81
C HIS A 462 -19.78 -66.10 -37.48
N ARG A 463 -19.84 -66.80 -36.34
CA ARG A 463 -20.57 -67.93 -35.72
C ARG A 463 -19.80 -68.15 -34.38
N GLU A 464 -20.39 -68.86 -33.42
CA GLU A 464 -19.72 -69.51 -32.27
C GLU A 464 -19.61 -68.74 -30.93
N GLU A 465 -20.56 -69.04 -30.04
CA GLU A 465 -20.34 -69.33 -28.60
C GLU A 465 -19.51 -70.65 -28.43
N PRO A 466 -19.13 -71.17 -27.22
CA PRO A 466 -19.59 -70.84 -25.86
C PRO A 466 -18.56 -70.93 -24.69
N GLY A 467 -19.01 -70.51 -23.49
CA GLY A 467 -18.93 -71.37 -22.30
C GLY A 467 -18.01 -70.94 -21.15
N GLY A 468 -18.54 -70.98 -19.92
CA GLY A 468 -17.75 -71.18 -18.70
C GLY A 468 -18.26 -70.51 -17.42
N ARG A 469 -19.05 -71.25 -16.61
CA ARG A 469 -19.30 -71.04 -15.15
C ARG A 469 -17.95 -71.18 -14.37
N ALA A 470 -17.72 -70.81 -13.10
CA ALA A 470 -18.51 -70.60 -11.87
C ALA A 470 -17.59 -69.94 -10.78
N PRO A 471 -18.07 -69.68 -9.54
CA PRO A 471 -17.57 -68.64 -8.62
C PRO A 471 -16.86 -69.11 -7.32
N GLY A 472 -16.34 -68.16 -6.53
CA GLY A 472 -16.00 -68.30 -5.09
C GLY A 472 -15.86 -66.89 -4.47
N SER A 473 -16.71 -66.45 -3.54
CA SER A 473 -16.75 -66.71 -2.07
C SER A 473 -15.71 -65.91 -1.27
N GLY A 474 -16.17 -65.11 -0.29
CA GLY A 474 -15.32 -64.55 0.76
C GLY A 474 -15.88 -63.26 1.37
N ASP A 475 -16.73 -63.43 2.37
CA ASP A 475 -17.27 -62.41 3.28
C ASP A 475 -16.30 -62.20 4.47
N ASP A 476 -16.35 -61.03 5.11
CA ASP A 476 -16.12 -60.76 6.55
C ASP A 476 -15.63 -59.33 6.84
N GLY A 477 -16.51 -58.52 7.44
CA GLY A 477 -16.42 -58.27 8.89
C GLY A 477 -15.52 -57.14 9.44
N THR A 478 -16.13 -55.96 9.62
CA THR A 478 -16.24 -55.18 10.88
C THR A 478 -15.02 -54.43 11.53
N THR A 479 -15.29 -53.16 11.87
CA THR A 479 -14.58 -52.06 12.57
C THR A 479 -14.47 -52.22 14.13
N PRO A 480 -14.09 -51.22 14.99
CA PRO A 480 -12.95 -50.27 15.08
C PRO A 480 -12.29 -50.09 16.50
N ALA A 481 -11.20 -49.27 16.57
CA ALA A 481 -10.78 -48.30 17.62
C ALA A 481 -10.08 -48.79 18.95
N PRO A 482 -9.60 -47.89 19.85
CA PRO A 482 -8.41 -47.01 19.74
C PRO A 482 -7.51 -47.03 21.02
N ARG A 483 -6.27 -46.49 20.98
CA ARG A 483 -5.54 -45.97 22.18
C ARG A 483 -4.51 -44.87 21.86
N SER A 484 -4.59 -43.75 22.56
CA SER A 484 -3.48 -42.84 22.91
C SER A 484 -2.81 -43.32 24.22
N PRO A 485 -1.62 -42.82 24.64
CA PRO A 485 -1.52 -41.50 25.30
C PRO A 485 -0.20 -40.69 25.11
N GLU A 486 -0.35 -39.38 25.35
CA GLU A 486 0.49 -38.41 26.09
C GLU A 486 1.99 -38.12 25.82
N SER A 487 2.25 -36.79 25.79
CA SER A 487 3.37 -35.99 26.33
C SER A 487 4.78 -36.09 25.74
N VAL A 488 5.27 -35.00 25.12
CA VAL A 488 6.09 -33.92 25.73
C VAL A 488 5.81 -32.61 24.99
#